data_AF-A0A2R5LDP8-F1
#
_entry.id   AF-A0A2R5LDP8-F1
#
_cell.length_a   1.000
_cell.length_b   1.000
_cell.length_c   1.000
_cell.angle_alpha   90.00
_cell.angle_beta   90.00
_cell.angle_gamma   90.00
#
_symmetry.space_group_name_H-M   'P 1'
#
loop_
_entity.id
_entity.type
_entity.pdbx_description
1 polymer ?
#
loop_
_entity_poly.entity_id
_entity_poly.type
_entity_poly.pdbx_seq_one_letter_code
_entity_poly.pdbx_strand_id
1 'polypeptide(L)'
;KESSKSKKKPTGPVIIPKTTYDVQRLKLERLFANPDKPVVIPTPATKGSSKKPHDAPEFVRNVMGSSAGAGSGEFHVYRHLRRKEYARQKYIERQAKEEQLDAEYKQRLEENKRKAEERTAKKRAKRLKRKQNMKKGKKGGKVEEKKNDSDDESEDSDDKEDSSAQENVHDDKDETKDSAGDTSDANVEGSVQDVDVKVDSDSCTGDCDTAEDSAGAQPR
;
A
#
# COMPACT_ATOMS: atom_id res chain seq x y z
N LYS A 1 39.60 -24.79 -20.90
CA LYS A 1 39.34 -24.00 -22.12
C LYS A 1 38.32 -24.77 -22.94
N GLU A 2 37.05 -24.79 -22.50
CA GLU A 2 36.02 -25.60 -23.13
C GLU A 2 35.13 -24.72 -24.02
N SER A 3 34.86 -25.27 -25.20
CA SER A 3 34.38 -24.61 -26.40
C SER A 3 33.01 -23.93 -26.23
N SER A 4 32.97 -22.61 -26.36
CA SER A 4 31.74 -21.85 -26.60
C SER A 4 31.22 -22.11 -28.02
N LYS A 5 30.61 -23.27 -28.24
CA LYS A 5 29.92 -23.58 -29.50
C LYS A 5 28.61 -22.78 -29.50
N SER A 6 28.56 -21.71 -30.28
CA SER A 6 27.38 -20.87 -30.44
C SER A 6 26.22 -21.71 -31.00
N LYS A 7 25.30 -22.15 -30.13
CA LYS A 7 24.09 -22.85 -30.56
C LYS A 7 23.28 -21.90 -31.45
N LYS A 8 23.16 -22.26 -32.74
CA LYS A 8 22.34 -21.54 -33.73
C LYS A 8 20.92 -21.40 -33.18
N LYS A 9 20.36 -20.19 -33.25
CA LYS A 9 18.95 -19.96 -32.93
C LYS A 9 18.10 -20.83 -33.87
N PRO A 10 17.04 -21.51 -33.39
CA PRO A 10 16.22 -22.35 -34.24
C PRO A 10 15.60 -21.48 -35.34
N THR A 11 15.93 -21.76 -36.60
CA THR A 11 15.42 -21.09 -37.81
C THR A 11 14.05 -21.67 -38.19
N GLY A 12 13.16 -21.82 -37.21
CA GLY A 12 11.79 -22.30 -37.41
C GLY A 12 10.81 -21.16 -37.62
N PRO A 13 9.62 -21.44 -38.20
CA PRO A 13 8.57 -20.42 -38.33
C PRO A 13 8.16 -19.90 -36.94
N VAL A 14 7.92 -18.59 -36.84
CA VAL A 14 7.46 -17.96 -35.60
C VAL A 14 6.04 -18.44 -35.31
N ILE A 15 5.87 -19.27 -34.29
CA ILE A 15 4.57 -19.77 -33.85
C ILE A 15 3.94 -18.70 -32.95
N ILE A 16 2.82 -18.14 -33.38
CA ILE A 16 2.02 -17.22 -32.56
C ILE A 16 1.08 -18.07 -31.70
N PRO A 17 1.22 -18.06 -30.36
CA PRO A 17 0.37 -18.84 -29.48
C PRO A 17 -1.07 -18.30 -29.52
N LYS A 18 -2.06 -19.19 -29.65
CA LYS A 18 -3.49 -18.83 -29.66
C LYS A 18 -4.12 -19.02 -28.29
N THR A 19 -3.64 -20.00 -27.52
CA THR A 19 -4.17 -20.36 -26.20
C THR A 19 -3.12 -20.16 -25.09
N THR A 20 -3.56 -20.09 -23.83
CA THR A 20 -2.65 -20.05 -22.66
C THR A 20 -1.77 -21.29 -22.58
N TYR A 21 -2.30 -22.44 -23.02
CA TYR A 21 -1.57 -23.69 -23.13
C TYR A 21 -0.39 -23.58 -24.11
N ASP A 22 -0.59 -22.97 -25.28
CA ASP A 22 0.48 -22.77 -26.26
C ASP A 22 1.60 -21.88 -25.71
N VAL A 23 1.27 -20.84 -24.95
CA VAL A 23 2.26 -19.97 -24.27
C VAL A 23 3.09 -20.76 -23.27
N GLN A 24 2.46 -21.62 -22.47
CA GLN A 24 3.15 -22.46 -21.49
C GLN A 24 4.02 -23.51 -22.20
N ARG A 25 3.49 -24.17 -23.23
CA ARG A 25 4.21 -25.14 -24.05
C ARG A 25 5.49 -24.55 -24.64
N LEU A 26 5.42 -23.37 -25.26
CA LEU A 26 6.60 -22.69 -25.82
C LEU A 26 7.63 -22.32 -24.74
N LYS A 27 7.18 -21.93 -23.54
CA LYS A 27 8.08 -21.68 -22.39
C LYS A 27 8.77 -22.96 -21.91
N LEU A 28 8.04 -24.07 -21.84
CA LEU A 28 8.57 -25.38 -21.47
C LEU A 28 9.56 -25.90 -22.51
N GLU A 29 9.23 -25.83 -23.81
CA GLU A 29 10.13 -26.19 -24.90
C GLU A 29 11.44 -25.39 -24.83
N ARG A 30 11.37 -24.10 -24.49
CA ARG A 30 12.56 -23.25 -24.28
C ARG A 30 13.40 -23.66 -23.07
N LEU A 31 12.77 -24.09 -21.97
CA LEU A 31 13.49 -24.59 -20.78
C LEU A 31 14.14 -25.94 -21.06
N PHE A 32 13.42 -26.87 -21.72
CA PHE A 32 13.95 -28.20 -22.07
C PHE A 32 15.02 -28.18 -23.15
N ALA A 33 15.11 -27.13 -23.97
CA ALA A 33 16.19 -26.98 -24.95
C ALA A 33 17.60 -26.92 -24.32
N ASN A 34 17.71 -26.53 -23.04
CA ASN A 34 18.97 -26.55 -22.29
C ASN A 34 18.73 -27.02 -20.84
N PRO A 35 18.67 -28.35 -20.59
CA PRO A 35 18.36 -28.88 -19.26
C PRO A 35 19.48 -28.63 -18.24
N ASP A 36 20.74 -28.50 -18.68
CA ASP A 36 21.89 -28.26 -17.80
C ASP A 36 21.96 -26.82 -17.26
N LYS A 37 21.18 -25.90 -17.82
CA LYS A 37 21.17 -24.50 -17.37
C LYS A 37 20.24 -24.37 -16.15
N PRO A 38 20.74 -23.95 -14.97
CA PRO A 38 19.88 -23.77 -13.80
C PRO A 38 18.83 -22.70 -14.06
N VAL A 39 17.59 -22.99 -13.67
CA VAL A 39 16.46 -22.07 -13.78
C VAL A 39 16.50 -21.09 -12.61
N VAL A 40 16.61 -19.79 -12.91
CA VAL A 40 16.54 -18.73 -11.89
C VAL A 40 15.06 -18.45 -11.60
N ILE A 41 14.57 -18.98 -10.49
CA ILE A 41 13.27 -18.60 -9.95
C ILE A 41 13.47 -17.25 -9.24
N PRO A 42 12.76 -16.18 -9.64
CA PRO A 42 12.84 -14.92 -8.92
C PRO A 42 12.35 -15.17 -7.50
N THR A 43 13.25 -15.04 -6.52
CA THR A 43 12.85 -14.95 -5.12
C THR A 43 11.95 -13.72 -4.97
N PRO A 44 10.91 -13.77 -4.12
CA PRO A 44 10.07 -12.60 -3.90
C PRO A 44 10.98 -11.42 -3.58
N ALA A 45 10.78 -10.31 -4.29
CA ALA A 45 11.50 -9.08 -4.01
C ALA A 45 11.36 -8.83 -2.51
N THR A 46 12.48 -8.79 -1.79
CA THR A 46 12.48 -8.53 -0.34
C THR A 46 11.62 -7.30 -0.08
N LYS A 47 10.84 -7.25 1.01
CA LYS A 47 9.84 -6.20 1.37
C LYS A 47 10.49 -4.79 1.58
N GLY A 48 11.24 -4.32 0.61
CA GLY A 48 12.18 -3.22 0.66
C GLY A 48 13.01 -3.07 -0.62
N SER A 49 12.85 -3.97 -1.59
CA SER A 49 13.36 -3.81 -2.95
C SER A 49 12.51 -2.82 -3.77
N SER A 50 11.36 -2.37 -3.26
CA SER A 50 10.69 -1.18 -3.80
C SER A 50 11.67 -0.01 -3.68
N LYS A 51 11.91 0.70 -4.78
CA LYS A 51 13.04 1.60 -4.97
C LYS A 51 13.29 2.52 -3.77
N LYS A 52 14.18 2.11 -2.87
CA LYS A 52 14.61 2.95 -1.75
C LYS A 52 15.42 4.13 -2.30
N PRO A 53 15.32 5.31 -1.69
CA PRO A 53 16.28 6.38 -2.00
C PRO A 53 17.70 5.87 -1.73
N HIS A 54 18.65 6.30 -2.55
CA HIS A 54 20.06 6.01 -2.29
C HIS A 54 20.50 6.68 -0.99
N ASP A 55 21.31 5.98 -0.21
CA ASP A 55 21.92 6.53 0.98
C ASP A 55 22.86 7.69 0.63
N ALA A 56 22.95 8.66 1.53
CA ALA A 56 23.86 9.78 1.36
C ALA A 56 25.31 9.28 1.43
N PRO A 57 26.19 9.73 0.52
CA PRO A 57 27.60 9.38 0.61
C PRO A 57 28.21 9.94 1.90
N GLU A 58 29.02 9.14 2.57
CA GLU A 58 29.65 9.50 3.86
C GLU A 58 30.57 10.72 3.74
N PHE A 59 31.37 10.77 2.66
CA PHE A 59 32.31 11.86 2.43
C PHE A 59 32.13 12.47 1.04
N VAL A 60 31.86 13.78 1.01
CA VAL A 60 31.92 14.58 -0.20
C VAL A 60 33.34 15.13 -0.33
N ARG A 61 34.06 14.71 -1.38
CA ARG A 61 35.48 15.07 -1.59
C ARG A 61 35.68 16.43 -2.25
N ASN A 62 34.66 16.91 -2.97
CA ASN A 62 34.77 18.07 -3.86
C ASN A 62 34.09 19.29 -3.26
N VAL A 63 34.26 19.51 -1.95
CA VAL A 63 33.68 20.66 -1.26
C VAL A 63 34.59 21.86 -1.45
N MET A 64 34.06 22.91 -2.09
CA MET A 64 34.75 24.20 -2.22
C MET A 64 34.64 24.98 -0.89
N GLY A 65 35.60 25.85 -0.58
CA GLY A 65 35.63 26.59 0.69
C GLY A 65 34.37 27.41 0.95
N SER A 66 33.99 27.59 2.21
CA SER A 66 32.71 28.19 2.61
C SER A 66 32.50 29.65 2.15
N SER A 67 33.59 30.39 1.90
CA SER A 67 33.55 31.77 1.41
C SER A 67 33.74 31.89 -0.11
N ALA A 68 33.83 30.77 -0.84
CA ALA A 68 33.94 30.78 -2.28
C ALA A 68 32.60 31.13 -2.93
N GLY A 69 32.62 31.85 -4.05
CA GLY A 69 31.41 32.21 -4.80
C GLY A 69 30.74 31.02 -5.49
N ALA A 70 29.51 31.22 -5.97
CA ALA A 70 28.76 30.20 -6.70
C ALA A 70 29.47 29.85 -8.03
N GLY A 71 29.88 28.59 -8.17
CA GLY A 71 30.47 28.07 -9.41
C GLY A 71 29.40 27.72 -10.46
N SER A 72 29.82 27.55 -11.72
CA SER A 72 28.92 27.19 -12.83
C SER A 72 28.25 25.82 -12.68
N GLY A 73 28.85 24.91 -11.92
CA GLY A 73 28.31 23.57 -11.65
C GLY A 73 27.35 23.50 -10.45
N GLU A 74 27.30 24.52 -9.60
CA GLU A 74 26.57 24.49 -8.33
C GLU A 74 25.05 24.34 -8.53
N PHE A 75 24.53 24.96 -9.59
CA PHE A 75 23.12 24.82 -9.97
C PHE A 75 22.72 23.35 -10.21
N HIS A 76 23.56 22.60 -10.91
CA HIS A 76 23.28 21.18 -11.18
C HIS A 76 23.41 20.32 -9.93
N VAL A 77 24.36 20.63 -9.04
CA VAL A 77 24.50 19.98 -7.74
C VAL A 77 23.21 20.14 -6.94
N TYR A 78 22.73 21.37 -6.75
CA TYR A 78 21.46 21.64 -6.05
C TYR A 78 20.28 20.93 -6.70
N ARG A 79 20.14 21.01 -8.04
CA ARG A 79 19.06 20.35 -8.78
C ARG A 79 19.03 18.84 -8.54
N HIS A 80 20.19 18.18 -8.53
CA HIS A 80 20.28 16.75 -8.25
C HIS A 80 19.99 16.43 -6.77
N LEU A 81 20.52 17.23 -5.85
CA LEU A 81 20.29 17.07 -4.42
C LEU A 81 18.81 17.23 -4.07
N ARG A 82 18.13 18.26 -4.61
CA ARG A 82 16.70 18.51 -4.41
C ARG A 82 15.84 17.36 -4.91
N ARG A 83 16.15 16.80 -6.09
CA ARG A 83 15.42 15.61 -6.58
C ARG A 83 15.62 14.39 -5.69
N LYS A 84 16.84 14.16 -5.21
CA LYS A 84 17.15 13.06 -4.28
C LYS A 84 16.37 13.26 -2.98
N GLU A 85 16.33 14.47 -2.46
CA GLU A 85 15.62 14.78 -1.22
C GLU A 85 14.11 14.65 -1.37
N TYR A 86 13.51 15.15 -2.46
CA TYR A 86 12.07 14.95 -2.72
C TYR A 86 11.71 13.48 -2.90
N ALA A 87 12.54 12.71 -3.60
CA ALA A 87 12.35 11.26 -3.71
C ALA A 87 12.43 10.57 -2.34
N ARG A 88 13.36 11.02 -1.46
CA ARG A 88 13.51 10.51 -0.10
C ARG A 88 12.30 10.85 0.78
N GLN A 89 11.85 12.11 0.77
CA GLN A 89 10.67 12.57 1.51
C GLN A 89 9.41 11.81 1.09
N LYS A 90 9.15 11.74 -0.22
CA LYS A 90 8.02 10.98 -0.78
C LYS A 90 8.07 9.49 -0.42
N TYR A 91 9.28 8.90 -0.37
CA TYR A 91 9.45 7.52 0.06
C TYR A 91 9.09 7.34 1.54
N ILE A 92 9.54 8.23 2.42
CA ILE A 92 9.27 8.19 3.86
C ILE A 92 7.77 8.37 4.13
N GLU A 93 7.15 9.39 3.53
CA GLU A 93 5.71 9.64 3.67
C GLU A 93 4.87 8.45 3.21
N ARG A 94 5.23 7.84 2.08
CA ARG A 94 4.54 6.66 1.56
C ARG A 94 4.70 5.46 2.50
N GLN A 95 5.91 5.21 3.00
CA GLN A 95 6.16 4.12 3.95
C GLN A 95 5.38 4.33 5.26
N ALA A 96 5.37 5.55 5.80
CA ALA A 96 4.61 5.86 7.01
C ALA A 96 3.11 5.60 6.83
N LYS A 97 2.54 6.00 5.67
CA LYS A 97 1.15 5.71 5.33
C LYS A 97 0.88 4.20 5.17
N GLU A 98 1.74 3.49 4.45
CA GLU A 98 1.65 2.03 4.27
C GLU A 98 1.69 1.31 5.64
N GLU A 99 2.60 1.71 6.53
CA GLU A 99 2.75 1.13 7.87
C GLU A 99 1.55 1.40 8.78
N GLN A 100 1.00 2.62 8.76
CA GLN A 100 -0.22 2.97 9.50
C GLN A 100 -1.40 2.10 9.07
N LEU A 101 -1.65 2.01 7.76
CA LEU A 101 -2.74 1.20 7.21
C LEU A 101 -2.56 -0.29 7.52
N ASP A 102 -1.33 -0.80 7.42
CA ASP A 102 -1.01 -2.19 7.78
C ASP A 102 -1.22 -2.47 9.27
N ALA A 103 -0.89 -1.53 10.14
CA ALA A 103 -1.10 -1.65 11.58
C ALA A 103 -2.60 -1.67 11.93
N GLU A 104 -3.37 -0.74 11.37
CA GLU A 104 -4.83 -0.69 11.53
C GLU A 104 -5.49 -1.98 11.01
N TYR A 105 -5.05 -2.47 9.87
CA TYR A 105 -5.58 -3.71 9.29
C TYR A 105 -5.31 -4.93 10.18
N LYS A 106 -4.10 -5.04 10.74
CA LYS A 106 -3.75 -6.13 11.67
C LYS A 106 -4.57 -6.05 12.95
N GLN A 107 -4.73 -4.85 13.53
CA GLN A 107 -5.56 -4.64 14.70
C GLN A 107 -7.01 -5.07 14.44
N ARG A 108 -7.61 -4.64 13.32
CA ARG A 108 -8.97 -5.06 12.93
C ARG A 108 -9.09 -6.58 12.76
N LEU A 109 -8.09 -7.23 12.16
CA LEU A 109 -8.08 -8.69 12.04
C LEU A 109 -8.01 -9.40 13.41
N GLU A 110 -7.17 -8.91 14.32
CA GLU A 110 -7.00 -9.47 15.66
C GLU A 110 -8.27 -9.30 16.50
N GLU A 111 -8.90 -8.13 16.44
CA GLU A 111 -10.18 -7.89 17.11
C GLU A 111 -11.29 -8.80 16.60
N ASN A 112 -11.39 -8.97 15.27
CA ASN A 112 -12.38 -9.86 14.67
C ASN A 112 -12.15 -11.32 15.07
N LYS A 113 -10.88 -11.76 15.10
CA LYS A 113 -10.51 -13.09 15.60
C LYS A 113 -10.89 -13.24 17.07
N ARG A 114 -10.57 -12.26 17.93
CA ARG A 114 -10.90 -12.29 19.36
C ARG A 114 -12.40 -12.36 19.59
N LYS A 115 -13.20 -11.52 18.91
CA LYS A 115 -14.66 -11.55 18.97
C LYS A 115 -15.23 -12.90 18.52
N ALA A 116 -14.69 -13.50 17.47
CA ALA A 116 -15.09 -14.83 17.01
C ALA A 116 -14.72 -15.94 18.03
N GLU A 117 -13.53 -15.87 18.62
CA GLU A 117 -13.06 -16.78 19.66
C GLU A 117 -13.88 -16.67 20.95
N GLU A 118 -14.21 -15.46 21.41
CA GLU A 118 -15.07 -15.22 22.56
C GLU A 118 -16.47 -15.84 22.34
N ARG A 119 -17.08 -15.59 21.17
CA ARG A 119 -18.38 -16.18 20.81
C ARG A 119 -18.33 -17.70 20.75
N THR A 120 -17.30 -18.27 20.15
CA THR A 120 -17.15 -19.73 20.04
C THR A 120 -16.79 -20.38 21.38
N ALA A 121 -16.01 -19.72 22.23
CA ALA A 121 -15.66 -20.17 23.58
C ALA A 121 -16.89 -20.18 24.50
N LYS A 122 -17.72 -19.13 24.50
CA LYS A 122 -19.00 -19.08 25.24
C LYS A 122 -19.90 -20.26 24.83
N LYS A 123 -20.07 -20.49 23.52
CA LYS A 123 -20.87 -21.63 22.99
C LYS A 123 -20.25 -22.99 23.33
N ARG A 124 -18.92 -23.13 23.26
CA ARG A 124 -18.19 -24.36 23.62
C ARG A 124 -18.33 -24.67 25.10
N ALA A 125 -18.19 -23.68 25.98
CA ALA A 125 -18.35 -23.81 27.43
C ALA A 125 -19.78 -24.28 27.79
N LYS A 126 -20.82 -23.68 27.20
CA LYS A 126 -22.22 -24.13 27.37
C LYS A 126 -22.39 -25.61 26.98
N ARG A 127 -21.85 -26.03 25.82
CA ARG A 127 -21.91 -27.44 25.37
C ARG A 127 -21.15 -28.40 26.29
N LEU A 128 -19.98 -28.00 26.80
CA LEU A 128 -19.19 -28.81 27.73
C LEU A 128 -19.89 -28.98 29.07
N LYS A 129 -20.48 -27.92 29.64
CA LYS A 129 -21.31 -27.99 30.86
C LYS A 129 -22.49 -28.95 30.66
N ARG A 130 -23.25 -28.82 29.56
CA ARG A 130 -24.36 -29.76 29.23
C ARG A 130 -23.87 -31.21 29.11
N LYS A 131 -22.74 -31.45 28.44
CA LYS A 131 -22.14 -32.78 28.30
C LYS A 131 -21.69 -33.36 29.64
N GLN A 132 -21.14 -32.54 30.54
CA GLN A 132 -20.77 -32.97 31.88
C GLN A 132 -22.00 -33.32 32.73
N ASN A 133 -23.05 -32.49 32.70
CA ASN A 133 -24.29 -32.75 33.43
C ASN A 133 -24.99 -34.03 32.95
N MET A 134 -25.05 -34.27 31.63
CA MET A 134 -25.56 -35.53 31.07
C MET A 134 -24.75 -36.76 31.49
N LYS A 135 -23.42 -36.65 31.58
CA LYS A 135 -22.57 -37.74 32.07
C LYS A 135 -22.77 -38.01 33.56
N LYS A 136 -22.97 -36.97 34.37
CA LYS A 136 -23.27 -37.09 35.80
C LYS A 136 -24.63 -37.76 36.02
N GLY A 137 -25.68 -37.33 35.31
CA GLY A 137 -27.01 -37.94 35.37
C GLY A 137 -27.02 -39.42 34.96
N LYS A 138 -26.26 -39.80 33.92
CA LYS A 138 -26.12 -41.22 33.51
C LYS A 138 -25.31 -42.08 34.50
N LYS A 139 -24.41 -41.49 35.30
CA LYS A 139 -23.65 -42.22 36.33
C LYS A 139 -24.35 -42.25 37.70
N GLY A 140 -25.24 -41.28 37.97
CA GLY A 140 -26.02 -41.19 39.20
C GLY A 140 -27.38 -41.89 39.16
N GLY A 141 -27.80 -42.41 38.00
CA GLY A 141 -29.04 -43.16 37.81
C GLY A 141 -29.02 -44.55 38.44
N LYS A 142 -28.86 -44.62 39.76
CA LYS A 142 -29.29 -45.76 40.59
C LYS A 142 -29.52 -45.36 42.06
N VAL A 143 -30.04 -44.17 42.37
CA VAL A 143 -30.77 -43.92 43.64
C VAL A 143 -31.85 -42.86 43.41
N GLU A 144 -33.08 -43.33 43.54
CA GLU A 144 -34.36 -42.72 43.93
C GLU A 144 -34.75 -41.27 43.59
N GLU A 145 -35.99 -41.19 43.10
CA GLU A 145 -36.85 -40.02 43.01
C GLU A 145 -36.90 -39.24 44.33
N LYS A 146 -36.49 -37.97 44.29
CA LYS A 146 -37.18 -36.92 45.03
C LYS A 146 -36.93 -35.57 44.37
N LYS A 147 -38.04 -34.93 44.04
CA LYS A 147 -38.18 -33.53 43.65
C LYS A 147 -37.21 -32.64 44.41
N ASN A 148 -36.46 -31.82 43.69
CA ASN A 148 -36.17 -30.46 44.10
C ASN A 148 -36.03 -29.60 42.85
N ASP A 149 -36.98 -28.69 42.76
CA ASP A 149 -36.92 -27.40 42.11
C ASP A 149 -35.52 -26.78 42.31
N SER A 150 -34.83 -26.52 41.20
CA SER A 150 -33.66 -25.65 41.19
C SER A 150 -33.63 -25.03 39.80
N ASP A 151 -34.48 -24.02 39.64
CA ASP A 151 -34.10 -22.71 39.14
C ASP A 151 -32.66 -22.68 38.55
N ASP A 152 -32.58 -22.78 37.23
CA ASP A 152 -31.41 -22.38 36.43
C ASP A 152 -31.95 -21.42 35.36
N GLU A 153 -32.64 -20.38 35.84
CA GLU A 153 -32.74 -19.07 35.19
C GLU A 153 -31.31 -18.60 34.83
N SER A 154 -30.93 -18.83 33.58
CA SER A 154 -30.01 -17.96 32.86
C SER A 154 -30.57 -17.65 31.49
N GLU A 155 -31.79 -17.09 31.51
CA GLU A 155 -32.15 -16.07 30.54
C GLU A 155 -31.16 -14.91 30.69
N ASP A 156 -30.17 -14.87 29.79
CA ASP A 156 -29.52 -13.63 29.42
C ASP A 156 -29.36 -13.63 27.91
N SER A 157 -30.44 -13.14 27.30
CA SER A 157 -30.62 -12.86 25.90
C SER A 157 -30.01 -11.50 25.58
N ASP A 158 -28.68 -11.38 25.67
CA ASP A 158 -27.97 -10.30 24.98
C ASP A 158 -27.57 -10.79 23.58
N ASP A 159 -28.58 -10.90 22.72
CA ASP A 159 -28.46 -10.89 21.27
C ASP A 159 -28.71 -9.45 20.79
N LYS A 160 -27.76 -8.56 21.08
CA LYS A 160 -27.68 -7.27 20.40
C LYS A 160 -27.14 -7.54 19.01
N GLU A 161 -28.07 -7.80 18.09
CA GLU A 161 -27.89 -7.65 16.67
C GLU A 161 -27.41 -6.21 16.39
N ASP A 162 -26.15 -6.05 16.01
CA ASP A 162 -25.69 -4.84 15.33
C ASP A 162 -25.90 -5.06 13.82
N SER A 163 -27.12 -4.77 13.38
CA SER A 163 -27.42 -4.52 11.97
C SER A 163 -27.31 -3.02 11.71
N SER A 164 -26.11 -2.55 11.41
CA SER A 164 -25.92 -1.19 10.86
C SER A 164 -24.84 -1.18 9.77
N ALA A 165 -25.21 -1.69 8.60
CA ALA A 165 -24.53 -1.43 7.33
C ALA A 165 -25.51 -1.61 6.16
N GLN A 166 -26.53 -0.74 6.11
CA GLN A 166 -27.15 -0.35 4.84
C GLN A 166 -26.69 1.08 4.55
N GLU A 167 -25.64 1.22 3.75
CA GLU A 167 -25.45 2.41 2.91
C GLU A 167 -25.65 1.97 1.44
N ASN A 168 -26.80 2.39 0.92
CA ASN A 168 -27.14 2.73 -0.45
C ASN A 168 -26.21 2.23 -1.57
N VAL A 169 -26.61 1.14 -2.23
CA VAL A 169 -26.32 0.94 -3.64
C VAL A 169 -27.32 1.81 -4.42
N HIS A 170 -26.86 2.94 -4.93
CA HIS A 170 -27.60 3.75 -5.90
C HIS A 170 -27.48 3.05 -7.26
N ASP A 171 -28.55 2.39 -7.68
CA ASP A 171 -28.69 1.80 -9.02
C ASP A 171 -29.26 2.90 -9.93
N ASP A 172 -28.38 3.76 -10.46
CA ASP A 172 -28.72 4.65 -11.57
C ASP A 172 -28.60 3.86 -12.87
N LYS A 173 -29.74 3.42 -13.38
CA LYS A 173 -29.91 3.10 -14.80
C LYS A 173 -29.99 4.42 -15.55
N ASP A 174 -28.93 4.74 -16.30
CA ASP A 174 -29.04 5.65 -17.43
C ASP A 174 -28.70 4.90 -18.73
N GLU A 175 -29.67 4.88 -19.62
CA GLU A 175 -29.52 4.46 -21.01
C GLU A 175 -28.77 5.57 -21.75
N THR A 176 -27.68 5.24 -22.44
CA THR A 176 -27.38 5.72 -23.80
C THR A 176 -25.97 5.30 -24.18
N LYS A 177 -25.85 4.49 -25.23
CA LYS A 177 -24.78 4.55 -26.25
C LYS A 177 -24.96 3.43 -27.28
N ASP A 178 -25.53 3.81 -28.41
CA ASP A 178 -25.10 3.28 -29.70
C ASP A 178 -24.75 4.46 -30.60
N SER A 179 -23.44 4.71 -30.76
CA SER A 179 -22.93 5.31 -31.99
C SER A 179 -21.58 4.69 -32.32
N ALA A 180 -21.56 4.02 -33.46
CA ALA A 180 -20.38 3.44 -34.07
C ALA A 180 -19.51 4.52 -34.74
N GLY A 181 -18.19 4.31 -34.65
CA GLY A 181 -17.13 4.63 -35.63
C GLY A 181 -17.10 6.01 -36.30
N ASP A 182 -15.97 6.71 -36.20
CA ASP A 182 -15.01 6.82 -37.32
C ASP A 182 -13.79 7.68 -36.94
N THR A 183 -12.73 7.49 -37.71
CA THR A 183 -11.34 7.95 -37.69
C THR A 183 -11.00 9.41 -37.32
N SER A 184 -9.83 9.60 -36.68
CA SER A 184 -8.60 10.13 -37.29
C SER A 184 -7.67 10.83 -36.27
N ASP A 185 -6.39 10.54 -36.44
CA ASP A 185 -5.23 10.95 -35.65
C ASP A 185 -4.73 12.33 -36.12
N ALA A 186 -4.63 13.31 -35.21
CA ALA A 186 -3.86 14.55 -35.42
C ALA A 186 -3.54 15.28 -34.09
N ASN A 187 -2.33 15.03 -33.58
CA ASN A 187 -1.35 16.00 -33.08
C ASN A 187 -1.83 17.42 -32.68
N VAL A 188 -1.78 17.78 -31.38
CA VAL A 188 -1.73 19.19 -30.91
C VAL A 188 -0.89 19.28 -29.61
N GLU A 189 0.22 20.02 -29.71
CA GLU A 189 0.97 20.56 -28.57
C GLU A 189 0.12 21.60 -27.83
N GLY A 190 0.03 21.49 -26.50
CA GLY A 190 -0.78 22.36 -25.65
C GLY A 190 0.07 23.09 -24.62
N SER A 191 0.39 24.35 -24.94
CA SER A 191 0.83 25.41 -24.04
C SER A 191 -0.15 25.60 -22.88
N VAL A 192 0.35 25.73 -21.65
CA VAL A 192 -0.49 26.17 -20.51
C VAL A 192 -0.09 27.61 -20.17
N GLN A 193 -1.01 28.51 -20.46
CA GLN A 193 -0.98 29.92 -20.09
C GLN A 193 -1.37 30.10 -18.62
N ASP A 194 -0.80 31.13 -18.03
CA ASP A 194 -1.00 31.64 -16.68
C ASP A 194 -2.47 31.82 -16.29
N VAL A 195 -2.77 31.52 -15.02
CA VAL A 195 -3.99 31.98 -14.35
C VAL A 195 -3.59 32.69 -13.05
N ASP A 196 -3.75 34.02 -13.09
CA ASP A 196 -3.60 34.95 -11.98
C ASP A 196 -4.47 34.57 -10.78
N VAL A 197 -3.83 34.35 -9.62
CA VAL A 197 -4.52 34.30 -8.33
C VAL A 197 -4.33 35.64 -7.63
N LYS A 198 -5.42 36.40 -7.60
CA LYS A 198 -5.61 37.61 -6.79
C LYS A 198 -5.53 37.22 -5.32
N VAL A 199 -4.53 37.73 -4.60
CA VAL A 199 -4.41 37.57 -3.15
C VAL A 199 -4.97 38.85 -2.53
N ASP A 200 -6.11 38.71 -1.84
CA ASP A 200 -6.71 39.78 -1.06
C ASP A 200 -5.79 40.11 0.13
N SER A 201 -5.33 41.36 0.13
CA SER A 201 -4.72 42.06 1.24
C SER A 201 -5.80 42.45 2.25
N ASP A 202 -5.69 42.01 3.51
CA ASP A 202 -5.92 42.90 4.65
C ASP A 202 -5.60 42.29 6.02
N SER A 203 -5.12 43.18 6.89
CA SER A 203 -5.00 43.12 8.36
C SER A 203 -3.73 42.53 9.00
N CYS A 204 -2.74 43.39 9.23
CA CYS A 204 -2.11 43.49 10.55
C CYS A 204 -1.53 44.90 10.75
N THR A 205 -2.33 45.80 11.32
CA THR A 205 -1.85 47.03 11.95
C THR A 205 -1.30 46.68 13.33
N GLY A 206 -0.03 46.99 13.57
CA GLY A 206 0.61 46.86 14.88
C GLY A 206 1.88 47.70 14.93
N ASP A 207 1.74 48.90 15.46
CA ASP A 207 2.80 49.84 15.82
C ASP A 207 3.98 49.19 16.56
N CYS A 208 5.20 49.49 16.11
CA CYS A 208 6.35 49.63 17.01
C CYS A 208 7.32 50.68 16.46
N ASP A 209 7.15 51.90 16.96
CA ASP A 209 8.15 52.96 17.04
C ASP A 209 9.52 52.42 17.50
N THR A 210 10.59 52.77 16.78
CA THR A 210 11.91 53.09 17.38
C THR A 210 12.85 53.78 16.37
N ALA A 211 12.95 55.10 16.53
CA ALA A 211 14.12 55.98 16.49
C ALA A 211 15.25 55.76 15.46
N GLU A 212 15.37 56.76 14.57
CA GLU A 212 16.58 57.55 14.23
C GLU A 212 17.97 56.92 14.38
N ASP A 213 18.75 56.85 13.29
CA ASP A 213 19.90 57.75 13.12
C ASP A 213 20.40 57.79 11.65
N SER A 214 20.96 58.94 11.33
CA SER A 214 21.46 59.51 10.08
C SER A 214 22.56 58.73 9.31
N ALA A 215 22.52 58.84 7.98
CA ALA A 215 23.71 59.03 7.14
C ALA A 215 23.29 59.43 5.72
N GLY A 216 23.55 60.69 5.37
CA GLY A 216 23.35 61.22 4.03
C GLY A 216 24.47 60.81 3.06
N ALA A 217 24.12 60.64 1.79
CA ALA A 217 25.04 60.77 0.67
C ALA A 217 24.24 61.15 -0.60
N GLN A 218 24.46 62.37 -1.09
CA GLN A 218 24.05 62.79 -2.43
C GLN A 218 25.15 62.47 -3.46
N PRO A 219 24.78 62.21 -4.73
CA PRO A 219 25.69 61.80 -5.79
C PRO A 219 26.38 62.99 -6.49
N ARG A 220 27.52 62.70 -7.13
CA ARG A 220 28.09 63.47 -8.25
C ARG A 220 27.96 62.65 -9.52
#